data_AF-A0AAD6XBB3-F1
#
_entry.id   AF-A0AAD6XBB3-F1
#
_cell.length_a   1.000
_cell.length_b   1.000
_cell.length_c   1.000
_cell.angle_alpha   90.00
_cell.angle_beta   90.00
_cell.angle_gamma   90.00
#
_symmetry.space_group_name_H-M   'P 1'
#
loop_
_entity.id
_entity.type
_entity.pdbx_description
1 polymer ?
#
loop_
_entity_poly.entity_id
_entity_poly.type
_entity_poly.pdbx_seq_one_letter_code
_entity_poly.pdbx_strand_id
1 'polypeptide(L)' 'LRTTPKMREPEFPPRPPSDKLLCTIARDFCGEMDPAVFEEAGCTVCGQLTALRELTELKDVSYSLD' A
#
# COMPACT_ATOMS: atom_id res chain seq x y z
N LEU A 1 -46.87 -7.57 -15.48
CA LEU A 1 -45.56 -7.09 -15.99
C LEU A 1 -44.70 -6.74 -14.77
N ARG A 2 -43.60 -7.46 -14.53
CA ARG A 2 -42.65 -7.11 -13.46
C ARG A 2 -41.83 -5.92 -13.97
N THR A 3 -41.96 -4.76 -13.34
CA THR A 3 -41.08 -3.62 -13.57
C THR A 3 -39.81 -3.83 -12.76
N THR A 4 -38.69 -4.10 -13.43
CA THR A 4 -37.39 -4.05 -12.77
C THR A 4 -37.04 -2.58 -12.49
N PRO A 5 -36.47 -2.26 -11.32
CA PRO A 5 -36.04 -0.90 -11.03
C PRO A 5 -34.92 -0.50 -12.01
N LYS A 6 -35.13 0.59 -12.74
CA LYS A 6 -34.13 1.16 -13.65
C LYS A 6 -32.98 1.72 -12.81
N MET A 7 -31.82 1.07 -12.88
CA MET A 7 -30.60 1.57 -12.23
C MET A 7 -30.24 2.94 -12.84
N ARG A 8 -29.95 3.93 -12.00
CA ARG A 8 -29.53 5.24 -12.50
C ARG A 8 -28.16 5.08 -13.15
N GLU A 9 -28.04 5.52 -14.40
CA GLU A 9 -26.75 5.60 -15.08
C GLU A 9 -25.86 6.58 -14.29
N PRO A 10 -24.59 6.22 -14.01
CA PRO A 10 -23.67 7.11 -13.29
C PRO A 10 -23.40 8.37 -14.11
N GLU A 11 -23.39 9.52 -13.43
CA GLU A 11 -23.14 10.82 -14.05
C GLU A 11 -21.69 10.85 -14.58
N PHE A 12 -21.52 11.08 -15.89
CA PHE A 12 -20.21 11.17 -16.54
C PHE A 12 -20.02 12.56 -17.20
N PRO A 13 -18.91 13.26 -16.94
CA PRO A 13 -17.84 12.85 -16.04
C PRO A 13 -18.30 12.86 -14.57
N PRO A 14 -17.67 12.03 -13.71
CA PRO A 14 -17.92 12.11 -12.29
C PRO A 14 -17.60 13.51 -11.78
N ARG A 15 -18.30 13.92 -10.72
CA ARG A 15 -18.00 15.18 -10.04
C ARG A 15 -16.57 15.13 -9.48
N PRO A 16 -15.84 16.25 -9.49
CA PRO A 16 -14.53 16.31 -8.87
C PRO A 16 -14.59 15.87 -7.39
N PRO A 17 -13.56 15.18 -6.88
CA PRO A 17 -13.44 14.87 -5.47
C PRO A 17 -13.29 16.14 -4.63
N SER A 18 -13.59 16.06 -3.33
CA SER A 18 -13.37 17.18 -2.41
C SER A 18 -11.87 17.39 -2.15
N ASP A 19 -11.48 18.62 -1.82
CA ASP A 19 -10.09 18.96 -1.48
C ASP A 19 -9.57 18.09 -0.33
N LYS A 20 -10.41 17.81 0.67
CA LYS A 20 -10.08 16.90 1.77
C LYS A 20 -9.71 15.52 1.26
N LEU A 21 -10.48 14.97 0.32
CA LEU A 21 -10.20 13.66 -0.25
C LEU A 21 -8.92 13.67 -1.09
N LEU A 22 -8.70 14.71 -1.90
CA LEU A 22 -7.47 14.87 -2.67
C LEU A 22 -6.24 14.91 -1.76
N CYS A 23 -6.27 15.70 -0.68
CA CYS A 23 -5.19 15.77 0.30
C CYS A 23 -4.96 14.44 1.01
N THR A 24 -6.03 13.71 1.36
CA THR A 24 -5.91 12.37 1.93
C THR A 24 -5.23 11.41 0.96
N ILE A 25 -5.68 11.36 -0.31
CA ILE A 25 -5.07 10.50 -1.33
C ILE A 25 -3.57 10.80 -1.47
N ALA A 26 -3.21 12.08 -1.57
CA ALA A 26 -1.81 12.48 -1.71
C ALA A 26 -0.97 12.08 -0.50
N ARG A 27 -1.46 12.35 0.71
CA ARG A 27 -0.75 12.00 1.95
C ARG A 27 -0.58 10.49 2.11
N ASP A 28 -1.67 9.75 1.90
CA ASP A 28 -1.67 8.30 2.06
C ASP A 28 -0.73 7.67 1.02
N PHE A 29 -0.74 8.15 -0.23
CA PHE A 29 0.23 7.74 -1.24
C PHE A 29 1.67 8.00 -0.81
N CYS A 30 1.98 9.20 -0.32
CA CYS A 30 3.33 9.50 0.17
C CYS A 30 3.74 8.60 1.34
N GLY A 31 2.81 8.23 2.23
CA GLY A 31 3.08 7.30 3.32
C GLY A 31 3.38 5.88 2.85
N GLU A 32 2.62 5.38 1.87
CA GLU A 32 2.85 4.04 1.29
C GLU A 32 4.12 3.98 0.43
N MET A 33 4.60 5.11 -0.07
CA MET A 33 5.85 5.22 -0.82
C MET A 33 7.09 5.46 0.07
N ASP A 34 6.95 5.42 1.40
CA ASP A 34 8.11 5.41 2.29
C ASP A 34 9.00 4.18 1.98
N PRO A 35 10.34 4.33 1.88
CA PRO A 35 11.22 3.21 1.53
C PRO A 35 11.07 1.98 2.42
N ALA A 36 10.79 2.16 3.72
CA ALA A 36 10.60 1.03 4.61
C ALA A 36 9.35 0.21 4.26
N VAL A 37 8.33 0.86 3.67
CA VAL A 37 7.06 0.23 3.29
C VAL A 37 7.10 -0.31 1.86
N PHE A 38 7.73 0.42 0.93
CA PHE A 38 7.70 0.12 -0.49
C PHE A 38 8.89 -0.70 -1.00
N GLU A 39 10.10 -0.43 -0.51
CA GLU A 39 11.29 -1.15 -0.99
C GLU A 39 11.36 -2.55 -0.38
N GLU A 40 11.85 -3.49 -1.18
CA GLU A 40 12.05 -4.88 -0.79
C GLU A 40 13.53 -5.23 -0.84
N ALA A 41 13.97 -6.05 0.11
CA ALA A 41 15.29 -6.68 0.09
C ALA A 41 15.17 -8.19 0.27
N GLY A 42 16.21 -8.91 -0.17
CA GLY A 42 16.29 -10.35 0.03
C GLY A 42 16.65 -10.69 1.47
N CYS A 43 15.89 -11.59 2.10
CA CYS A 43 16.31 -12.20 3.36
C CYS A 43 17.63 -12.96 3.18
N THR A 44 18.62 -12.73 4.03
CA THR A 44 19.94 -13.37 3.92
C THR A 44 19.90 -14.90 4.06
N VAL A 45 18.89 -15.44 4.74
CA VAL A 45 18.76 -16.89 4.98
C VAL A 45 18.12 -17.60 3.78
N CYS A 46 16.99 -17.10 3.28
CA CYS A 46 16.20 -17.78 2.25
C CYS A 46 16.19 -17.08 0.88
N GLY A 47 16.71 -15.85 0.79
CA GLY A 47 16.75 -15.06 -0.45
C GLY A 47 15.41 -14.46 -0.88
N GLN A 48 14.32 -14.66 -0.12
CA GLN A 48 13.00 -14.14 -0.48
C GLN A 48 12.95 -12.61 -0.36
N LEU A 49 12.44 -11.95 -1.39
CA LEU A 49 12.12 -10.52 -1.33
C LEU A 49 11.03 -10.28 -0.29
N THR A 50 11.33 -9.38 0.64
CA THR A 50 10.49 -9.02 1.77
C THR A 50 10.58 -7.51 1.95
N ALA A 51 9.46 -6.86 2.30
CA ALA A 51 9.46 -5.42 2.57
C ALA A 51 10.48 -5.07 3.66
N LEU A 52 11.19 -3.95 3.50
CA LEU A 52 12.24 -3.54 4.43
C LEU A 52 11.75 -3.44 5.88
N ARG A 53 10.53 -2.94 6.11
CA ARG A 53 9.93 -2.84 7.46
C ARG A 53 9.74 -4.19 8.17
N GLU A 54 9.75 -5.30 7.42
CA GLU A 54 9.59 -6.66 7.95
C GLU A 54 10.94 -7.38 8.10
N LEU A 55 12.04 -6.72 7.73
CA LEU A 55 13.40 -7.24 7.87
C LEU A 55 14.11 -6.56 9.03
N THR A 56 15.08 -7.28 9.61
CA THR A 56 16.01 -6.74 10.60
C THR A 56 17.41 -6.81 10.03
N GLU A 57 18.22 -5.78 10.25
CA GLU A 57 19.60 -5.80 9.79
C GLU A 57 20.41 -6.88 10.51
N LEU A 58 21.27 -7.58 9.78
CA LEU A 58 22.10 -8.67 10.34
C LEU A 58 22.99 -8.22 11.50
N LYS A 59 23.44 -6.95 11.48
CA LYS A 59 24.27 -6.39 12.56
C LYS A 59 23.50 -6.24 13.88
N ASP A 60 22.17 -6.17 13.81
CA ASP A 60 21.29 -6.00 14.96
C ASP A 60 20.80 -7.35 15.52
N VAL A 61 21.08 -8.45 14.80
CA VAL A 61 20.77 -9.81 15.26
C VAL A 61 21.98 -10.39 15.97
N SER A 62 21.88 -10.62 17.28
CA SER A 62 22.90 -11.39 18.01
C SER A 62 22.73 -12.88 17.73
N TYR A 63 23.66 -13.48 16.99
CA TYR A 63 23.73 -14.93 16.82
C TYR A 63 24.86 -15.53 17.65
N SER A 64 24.54 -16.57 18.42
CA SER A 64 25.53 -17.51 18.95
C SER A 64 25.77 -18.56 17.87
N LEU A 65 26.99 -18.68 17.37
CA LEU A 65 27.39 -19.83 16.55
C LEU A 65 27.84 -20.93 17.53
N ASP A 66 27.02 -21.98 17.66
CA ASP A 66 27.40 -23.24 18.32
C ASP A 66 28.24 -24.13 17.37
#